data_AF-A0A971RNG5-F1
#
_entry.id   AF-A0A971RNG5-F1
#
_cell.length_a   1.000
_cell.length_b   1.000
_cell.length_c   1.000
_cell.angle_alpha   90.00
_cell.angle_beta   90.00
_cell.angle_gamma   90.00
#
_symmetry.space_group_name_H-M   'P 1'
#
loop_
_entity.id
_entity.type
_entity.pdbx_description
1 polymer ?
#
loop_
_entity_poly.entity_id
_entity_poly.type
_entity_poly.pdbx_seq_one_letter_code
_entity_poly.pdbx_strand_id
1 'polypeptide(L)'
;MRKNYFHKVTVLLICAVLILVCSGCSFKKAPEDSSITQSTFSDNDSSASTSNNEDVSDITTTDNGQGTDLAPTDSQIQDENEDDEENANDENVGILWHPDNSWVFVNNSWLNIRNGPSTDNAIMTEVYHAQALRRTAVSDYWSEIVLPDGRTGYAYNSYLSLTPVRETEIEQ
;
A
#
# COMPACT_ATOMS: atom_id res chain seq x y z
N MET A 1 45.49 -17.80 16.62
CA MET A 1 45.42 -16.36 16.22
C MET A 1 45.68 -16.05 14.73
N ARG A 2 46.22 -16.97 13.90
CA ARG A 2 46.55 -16.65 12.48
C ARG A 2 45.40 -16.80 11.46
N LYS A 3 44.31 -17.51 11.80
CA LYS A 3 43.20 -17.80 10.87
C LYS A 3 42.28 -16.60 10.63
N ASN A 4 42.02 -15.80 11.68
CA ASN A 4 41.12 -14.63 11.59
C ASN A 4 41.76 -13.48 10.81
N TYR A 5 43.09 -13.37 10.84
CA TYR A 5 43.82 -12.36 10.07
C TYR A 5 43.88 -12.73 8.59
N PHE A 6 44.06 -14.01 8.28
CA PHE A 6 44.06 -14.51 6.91
C PHE A 6 42.72 -14.27 6.22
N HIS A 7 41.61 -14.56 6.89
CA HIS A 7 40.27 -14.29 6.35
C HIS A 7 39.99 -12.80 6.13
N LYS A 8 40.38 -11.94 7.09
CA LYS A 8 40.21 -10.49 6.96
C LYS A 8 41.03 -9.89 5.82
N VAL A 9 42.27 -10.38 5.60
CA VAL A 9 43.13 -9.93 4.49
C VAL A 9 42.62 -10.44 3.13
N THR A 10 42.10 -11.67 3.07
CA THR A 10 41.52 -12.22 1.84
C THR A 10 40.22 -11.50 1.45
N VAL A 11 39.33 -11.17 2.39
CA VAL A 11 38.11 -10.39 2.11
C VAL A 11 38.44 -8.97 1.64
N LEU A 12 39.46 -8.32 2.24
CA LEU A 12 39.91 -6.99 1.82
C LEU A 12 40.47 -6.97 0.38
N LEU A 13 41.25 -7.98 0.01
CA LEU A 13 41.79 -8.11 -1.35
C LEU A 13 40.71 -8.44 -2.38
N ILE A 14 39.72 -9.27 -2.04
CA ILE A 14 38.58 -9.57 -2.93
C ILE A 14 37.72 -8.31 -3.16
N CYS A 15 37.43 -7.54 -2.11
CA CYS A 15 36.69 -6.28 -2.24
C CYS A 15 37.44 -5.26 -3.12
N ALA A 16 38.76 -5.14 -2.98
CA ALA A 16 39.56 -4.22 -3.79
C ALA A 16 39.57 -4.60 -5.28
N VAL A 17 39.56 -5.90 -5.62
CA VAL A 17 39.49 -6.37 -7.01
C VAL A 17 38.09 -6.16 -7.61
N LEU A 18 37.02 -6.31 -6.83
CA LEU A 18 35.65 -6.06 -7.29
C LEU A 18 35.35 -4.58 -7.56
N ILE A 19 36.01 -3.66 -6.86
CA ILE A 19 35.86 -2.21 -7.09
C ILE A 19 36.58 -1.78 -8.39
N LEU A 20 37.63 -2.49 -8.79
CA LEU A 20 38.46 -2.18 -9.97
C LEU A 20 37.82 -2.57 -11.31
N VAL A 21 36.73 -3.36 -11.32
CA VAL A 21 36.00 -3.74 -12.55
C VAL A 21 34.78 -2.85 -12.86
N CYS A 22 34.47 -1.85 -12.01
CA CYS A 22 33.29 -0.99 -12.18
C CYS A 22 33.52 0.30 -12.99
N SER A 23 34.73 0.57 -13.49
CA SER A 23 35.05 1.83 -14.19
C SER A 23 34.74 1.85 -15.69
N GLY A 24 33.83 1.01 -16.19
CA GLY A 24 33.76 0.75 -17.64
C GLY A 24 32.38 0.48 -18.26
N CYS A 25 31.30 1.14 -17.84
CA CYS A 25 30.07 1.20 -18.65
C CYS A 25 29.50 2.63 -18.70
N SER A 26 29.46 3.17 -19.91
CA SER A 26 29.02 4.52 -20.26
C SER A 26 27.55 4.78 -19.94
N PHE A 27 27.27 5.83 -19.18
CA PHE A 27 25.93 6.37 -18.99
C PHE A 27 25.53 7.15 -20.26
N LYS A 28 24.64 6.59 -21.08
CA LYS A 28 24.13 7.24 -22.28
C LYS A 28 22.94 8.12 -21.87
N LYS A 29 23.16 9.43 -21.80
CA LYS A 29 22.12 10.44 -21.58
C LYS A 29 21.12 10.41 -22.76
N ALA A 30 19.83 10.18 -22.48
CA ALA A 30 18.76 10.39 -23.44
C ALA A 30 18.33 11.88 -23.41
N PRO A 31 18.05 12.50 -24.57
CA PRO A 31 17.59 13.88 -24.62
C PRO A 31 16.11 13.99 -24.23
N GLU A 32 15.85 14.94 -23.34
CA GLU A 32 14.55 15.55 -23.09
C GLU A 32 14.15 16.44 -24.27
N ASP A 33 12.99 16.19 -24.88
CA ASP A 33 12.26 17.19 -25.66
C ASP A 33 10.79 17.22 -25.24
N SER A 34 10.38 18.44 -24.92
CA SER A 34 9.08 18.89 -24.49
C SER A 34 8.33 19.47 -25.68
N SER A 35 7.17 18.93 -26.03
CA SER A 35 6.19 19.66 -26.82
C SER A 35 4.78 19.44 -26.27
N ILE A 36 4.35 20.42 -25.48
CA ILE A 36 2.95 20.66 -25.13
C ILE A 36 2.20 20.98 -26.43
N THR A 37 1.03 20.38 -26.65
CA THR A 37 0.00 20.97 -27.50
C THR A 37 -1.35 20.80 -26.82
N GLN A 38 -1.85 21.90 -26.27
CA GLN A 38 -3.25 22.10 -25.93
C GLN A 38 -4.02 22.46 -27.21
N SER A 39 -5.13 21.76 -27.46
CA SER A 39 -6.28 22.15 -28.29
C SER A 39 -7.21 20.95 -28.31
N THR A 40 -8.52 20.98 -28.09
CA THR A 40 -9.51 22.02 -27.88
C THR A 40 -10.74 21.30 -27.31
N PHE A 41 -11.42 21.92 -26.35
CA PHE A 41 -12.73 21.50 -25.87
C PHE A 41 -13.74 21.71 -27.01
N SER A 42 -14.52 20.69 -27.38
CA SER A 42 -15.69 20.84 -28.25
C SER A 42 -16.74 19.83 -27.85
N ASP A 43 -17.91 20.38 -27.54
CA ASP A 43 -19.08 19.70 -27.04
C ASP A 43 -19.77 18.80 -28.08
N ASN A 44 -20.57 17.91 -27.50
CA ASN A 44 -21.93 17.57 -27.89
C ASN A 44 -22.22 16.47 -28.93
N ASP A 45 -23.04 15.55 -28.42
CA ASP A 45 -24.25 14.99 -29.00
C ASP A 45 -24.25 13.68 -29.79
N SER A 46 -25.17 12.84 -29.32
CA SER A 46 -26.04 11.94 -30.06
C SER A 46 -25.40 10.85 -30.92
N SER A 47 -25.52 9.63 -30.41
CA SER A 47 -26.06 8.53 -31.22
C SER A 47 -26.92 7.64 -30.34
N ALA A 48 -28.22 7.73 -30.61
CA ALA A 48 -29.30 6.99 -29.97
C ALA A 48 -29.16 5.47 -30.19
N SER A 49 -29.44 4.72 -29.14
CA SER A 49 -30.00 3.37 -29.23
C SER A 49 -31.48 3.46 -28.86
N THR A 50 -32.32 3.47 -29.88
CA THR A 50 -33.77 3.31 -29.81
C THR A 50 -34.12 1.94 -29.23
N SER A 51 -34.85 1.90 -28.13
CA SER A 51 -35.78 0.82 -27.81
C SER A 51 -37.12 1.45 -27.46
N ASN A 52 -38.12 1.07 -28.25
CA ASN A 52 -39.47 1.60 -28.23
C ASN A 52 -40.22 1.18 -26.97
N ASN A 53 -41.02 2.09 -26.42
CA ASN A 53 -42.32 1.74 -25.85
C ASN A 53 -43.23 2.97 -25.91
N GLU A 54 -44.01 3.06 -26.98
CA GLU A 54 -45.26 3.81 -27.01
C GLU A 54 -46.35 2.88 -26.45
N ASP A 55 -47.10 3.33 -25.46
CA ASP A 55 -48.57 3.41 -25.55
C ASP A 55 -49.14 3.99 -24.25
N VAL A 56 -50.06 4.96 -24.39
CA VAL A 56 -50.70 5.75 -23.34
C VAL A 56 -52.19 5.47 -23.39
N SER A 57 -52.79 5.02 -22.29
CA SER A 57 -54.09 5.50 -21.83
C SER A 57 -54.55 4.75 -20.57
N ASP A 58 -54.57 5.41 -19.41
CA ASP A 58 -55.78 5.44 -18.59
C ASP A 58 -55.69 6.55 -17.54
N ILE A 59 -56.46 7.62 -17.72
CA ILE A 59 -56.77 8.64 -16.71
C ILE A 59 -58.28 8.56 -16.52
N THR A 60 -58.69 8.04 -15.37
CA THR A 60 -60.04 8.21 -14.84
C THR A 60 -60.00 9.22 -13.69
N THR A 61 -60.54 10.40 -13.98
CA THR A 61 -60.88 11.49 -13.04
C THR A 61 -61.96 11.06 -12.04
N THR A 62 -61.88 11.53 -10.79
CA THR A 62 -62.97 11.88 -9.81
C THR A 62 -62.23 12.22 -8.49
N ASP A 63 -62.37 13.30 -7.73
CA ASP A 63 -63.38 14.34 -7.52
C ASP A 63 -62.70 15.58 -6.90
N ASN A 64 -63.29 16.77 -7.07
CA ASN A 64 -62.89 18.02 -6.44
C ASN A 64 -63.84 18.38 -5.29
N GLY A 65 -63.25 18.78 -4.14
CA GLY A 65 -63.77 19.91 -3.36
C GLY A 65 -64.00 19.66 -1.88
N GLN A 66 -63.31 20.42 -1.02
CA GLN A 66 -63.95 21.28 -0.01
C GLN A 66 -62.90 22.23 0.60
N GLY A 67 -63.14 23.55 0.51
CA GLY A 67 -62.31 24.56 1.17
C GLY A 67 -62.82 24.88 2.57
N THR A 68 -61.90 25.25 3.46
CA THR A 68 -62.12 26.24 4.53
C THR A 68 -60.83 26.97 4.83
N ASP A 69 -60.91 28.29 4.74
CA ASP A 69 -60.00 29.33 5.22
C ASP A 69 -59.71 29.18 6.73
N LEU A 70 -58.50 29.55 7.18
CA LEU A 70 -58.09 30.04 8.51
C LEU A 70 -56.54 29.99 8.62
N ALA A 71 -55.89 31.15 8.51
CA ALA A 71 -54.52 31.38 9.02
C ALA A 71 -54.56 31.82 10.51
N PRO A 72 -53.43 32.07 11.19
CA PRO A 72 -52.18 31.32 11.39
C PRO A 72 -51.91 31.09 12.92
N THR A 73 -50.68 30.68 13.30
CA THR A 73 -50.10 30.51 14.67
C THR A 73 -50.13 29.02 15.09
N ASP A 74 -49.01 28.35 15.36
CA ASP A 74 -48.02 28.67 16.38
C ASP A 74 -46.69 27.94 16.10
N SER A 75 -45.57 28.60 16.41
CA SER A 75 -44.24 28.01 16.40
C SER A 75 -44.05 27.24 17.71
N GLN A 76 -43.89 25.92 17.65
CA GLN A 76 -43.21 25.17 18.71
C GLN A 76 -42.17 24.25 18.05
N ILE A 77 -40.92 24.46 18.45
CA ILE A 77 -39.74 23.67 18.13
C ILE A 77 -39.68 22.49 19.10
N GLN A 78 -39.02 21.42 18.64
CA GLN A 78 -38.43 20.28 19.35
C GLN A 78 -39.34 19.06 19.47
N ASP A 79 -39.06 18.06 18.63
CA ASP A 79 -38.58 16.81 19.21
C ASP A 79 -37.43 16.26 18.35
N GLU A 80 -36.33 16.05 19.05
CA GLU A 80 -35.10 15.42 18.61
C GLU A 80 -35.39 13.94 18.38
N ASN A 81 -35.00 13.39 17.24
CA ASN A 81 -34.66 11.98 17.14
C ASN A 81 -33.34 11.89 16.38
N GLU A 82 -32.28 11.87 17.19
CA GLU A 82 -31.04 11.19 16.89
C GLU A 82 -31.38 9.76 16.48
N ASP A 83 -31.13 9.44 15.22
CA ASP A 83 -30.78 8.11 14.75
C ASP A 83 -29.95 8.36 13.48
N ASP A 84 -28.82 9.05 13.64
CA ASP A 84 -27.77 9.02 12.62
C ASP A 84 -27.26 7.58 12.60
N GLU A 85 -27.82 6.78 11.70
CA GLU A 85 -27.31 5.47 11.31
C GLU A 85 -25.79 5.59 11.08
N GLU A 86 -25.00 5.01 11.99
CA GLU A 86 -23.64 4.62 11.66
C GLU A 86 -23.73 3.60 10.53
N ASN A 87 -23.65 4.09 9.30
CA ASN A 87 -23.42 3.22 8.17
C ASN A 87 -21.97 2.77 8.22
N ALA A 88 -21.71 1.76 9.04
CA ALA A 88 -20.47 1.00 9.07
C ALA A 88 -20.39 0.18 7.78
N ASN A 89 -20.07 0.82 6.66
CA ASN A 89 -19.80 0.16 5.40
C ASN A 89 -18.74 0.92 4.59
N ASP A 90 -17.51 0.91 5.09
CA ASP A 90 -16.33 0.78 4.23
C ASP A 90 -15.43 -0.32 4.76
N GLU A 91 -15.77 -1.56 4.42
CA GLU A 91 -15.03 -2.77 4.82
C GLU A 91 -13.78 -2.99 3.96
N ASN A 92 -13.33 -1.96 3.25
CA ASN A 92 -12.02 -1.89 2.62
C ASN A 92 -11.07 -1.00 3.44
N VAL A 93 -10.90 -1.29 4.73
CA VAL A 93 -9.83 -0.66 5.52
C VAL A 93 -8.51 -1.27 5.07
N GLY A 94 -7.91 -0.67 4.03
CA GLY A 94 -6.58 -1.01 3.55
C GLY A 94 -5.55 -0.97 4.69
N ILE A 95 -4.52 -1.80 4.60
CA ILE A 95 -3.45 -1.89 5.62
C ILE A 95 -2.85 -0.50 5.86
N LEU A 96 -2.89 -0.03 7.12
CA LEU A 96 -2.30 1.24 7.53
C LEU A 96 -0.78 1.07 7.74
N TRP A 97 0.00 1.78 6.94
CA TRP A 97 1.46 1.75 7.00
C TRP A 97 2.03 2.99 7.71
N HIS A 98 2.96 2.75 8.63
CA HIS A 98 3.77 3.78 9.27
C HIS A 98 5.18 3.74 8.69
N PRO A 99 5.72 4.87 8.19
CA PRO A 99 7.11 4.94 7.74
C PRO A 99 8.08 4.51 8.84
N ASP A 100 9.10 3.76 8.47
CA ASP A 100 10.20 3.36 9.34
C ASP A 100 11.52 3.41 8.57
N ASN A 101 12.64 3.42 9.29
CA ASN A 101 13.98 3.31 8.74
C ASN A 101 14.92 2.48 9.64
N SER A 102 14.34 1.65 10.51
CA SER A 102 15.07 0.82 11.47
C SER A 102 15.69 -0.41 10.79
N TRP A 103 16.80 -0.88 11.37
CA TRP A 103 17.30 -2.22 11.09
C TRP A 103 16.53 -3.23 11.94
N VAL A 104 16.15 -4.34 11.31
CA VAL A 104 15.52 -5.50 11.96
C VAL A 104 16.32 -6.76 11.66
N PHE A 105 16.20 -7.75 12.54
CA PHE A 105 16.93 -9.01 12.48
C PHE A 105 15.96 -10.18 12.47
N VAL A 106 16.23 -11.17 11.64
CA VAL A 106 15.42 -12.39 11.60
C VAL A 106 15.62 -13.18 12.91
N ASN A 107 14.54 -13.36 13.67
CA ASN A 107 14.51 -14.07 14.96
C ASN A 107 13.89 -15.47 14.83
N ASN A 108 14.19 -16.15 13.72
CA ASN A 108 13.80 -17.52 13.45
C ASN A 108 14.89 -18.18 12.58
N SER A 109 14.90 -19.51 12.43
CA SER A 109 15.89 -20.20 11.59
C SER A 109 15.89 -19.69 10.15
N TRP A 110 14.71 -19.48 9.58
CA TRP A 110 14.48 -18.79 8.31
C TRP A 110 13.14 -18.07 8.33
N LEU A 111 12.94 -17.19 7.35
CA LEU A 111 11.71 -16.43 7.16
C LEU A 111 11.42 -16.23 5.67
N ASN A 112 10.17 -16.45 5.29
CA ASN A 112 9.69 -16.21 3.93
C ASN A 112 9.39 -14.72 3.75
N ILE A 113 9.98 -14.13 2.72
CA ILE A 113 9.65 -12.79 2.24
C ILE A 113 8.64 -12.94 1.13
N ARG A 114 7.52 -12.21 1.22
CA ARG A 114 6.40 -12.32 0.28
C ARG A 114 6.27 -11.09 -0.61
N ASN A 115 5.60 -11.26 -1.74
CA ASN A 115 5.30 -10.18 -2.68
C ASN A 115 4.25 -9.18 -2.16
N GLY A 116 3.53 -9.51 -1.08
CA GLY A 116 2.55 -8.65 -0.46
C GLY A 116 2.30 -9.01 1.01
N PRO A 117 1.66 -8.11 1.78
CA PRO A 117 1.39 -8.26 3.21
C PRO A 117 0.20 -9.20 3.49
N SER A 118 0.27 -10.43 2.98
CA SER A 118 -0.68 -11.52 3.29
C SER A 118 0.02 -12.87 3.10
N THR A 119 -0.44 -13.89 3.83
CA THR A 119 0.02 -15.28 3.69
C THR A 119 -0.36 -15.91 2.34
N ASP A 120 -1.33 -15.33 1.63
CA ASP A 120 -1.77 -15.79 0.31
C ASP A 120 -0.89 -15.25 -0.81
N ASN A 121 -0.13 -14.18 -0.55
CA ASN A 121 0.83 -13.66 -1.51
C ASN A 121 1.98 -14.64 -1.70
N ALA A 122 2.43 -14.79 -2.95
CA ALA A 122 3.53 -15.66 -3.30
C ALA A 122 4.82 -15.32 -2.52
N ILE A 123 5.58 -16.36 -2.21
CA ILE A 123 6.90 -16.22 -1.59
C ILE A 123 7.88 -15.73 -2.66
N MET A 124 8.54 -14.61 -2.38
CA MET A 124 9.58 -14.01 -3.22
C MET A 124 10.94 -14.67 -3.00
N THR A 125 11.32 -14.85 -1.73
CA THR A 125 12.60 -15.42 -1.31
C THR A 125 12.54 -15.82 0.16
N GLU A 126 13.59 -16.48 0.63
CA GLU A 126 13.82 -16.75 2.05
C GLU A 126 15.01 -15.91 2.55
N VAL A 127 14.99 -15.58 3.83
CA VAL A 127 16.07 -14.93 4.58
C VAL A 127 16.35 -15.72 5.85
N TYR A 128 17.56 -15.62 6.38
CA TYR A 128 18.03 -16.53 7.44
C TYR A 128 18.22 -15.83 8.78
N HIS A 129 18.28 -16.64 9.84
CA HIS A 129 18.52 -16.20 11.20
C HIS A 129 19.62 -15.14 11.32
N ALA A 130 19.38 -14.14 12.17
CA ALA A 130 20.26 -13.01 12.44
C ALA A 130 20.58 -12.10 11.23
N GLN A 131 20.04 -12.38 10.04
CA GLN A 131 20.20 -11.49 8.89
C GLN A 131 19.58 -10.12 9.17
N ALA A 132 20.37 -9.07 8.96
CA ALA A 132 19.92 -7.70 9.08
C ALA A 132 19.17 -7.27 7.81
N LEU A 133 18.00 -6.66 7.98
CA LEU A 133 17.17 -6.13 6.91
C LEU A 133 16.77 -4.70 7.25
N ARG A 134 16.68 -3.84 6.23
CA ARG A 134 16.17 -2.48 6.40
C ARG A 134 14.67 -2.50 6.30
N ARG A 135 13.97 -2.04 7.35
CA ARG A 135 12.51 -1.87 7.35
C ARG A 135 12.16 -0.45 6.90
N THR A 136 11.31 -0.34 5.89
CA THR A 136 10.88 0.94 5.28
C THR A 136 9.50 1.38 5.77
N ALA A 137 8.65 0.42 6.13
CA ALA A 137 7.36 0.69 6.74
C ALA A 137 6.92 -0.49 7.61
N VAL A 138 6.02 -0.20 8.55
CA VAL A 138 5.43 -1.19 9.46
C VAL A 138 3.93 -0.95 9.60
N SER A 139 3.17 -2.04 9.53
CA SER A 139 1.76 -2.12 9.94
C SER A 139 1.65 -3.05 11.16
N ASP A 140 0.43 -3.31 11.62
CA ASP A 140 0.18 -4.15 12.80
C ASP A 140 0.87 -5.52 12.71
N TYR A 141 0.83 -6.15 11.53
CA TYR A 141 1.31 -7.51 11.34
C TYR A 141 2.49 -7.64 10.36
N TRP A 142 2.67 -6.67 9.47
CA TRP A 142 3.64 -6.77 8.40
C TRP A 142 4.67 -5.65 8.44
N SER A 143 5.89 -6.01 8.10
CA SER A 143 7.00 -5.10 7.83
C SER A 143 7.29 -5.13 6.34
N GLU A 144 7.36 -3.95 5.73
CA GLU A 144 7.96 -3.79 4.41
C GLU A 144 9.49 -3.70 4.58
N ILE A 145 10.21 -4.56 3.87
CA ILE A 145 11.67 -4.67 3.97
C ILE A 145 12.33 -4.48 2.61
N VAL A 146 13.55 -3.94 2.63
CA VAL A 146 14.42 -3.88 1.46
C VAL A 146 15.49 -4.97 1.59
N LEU A 147 15.57 -5.82 0.57
CA LEU A 147 16.54 -6.89 0.45
C LEU A 147 17.91 -6.36 -0.02
N PRO A 148 19.01 -7.11 0.19
CA PRO A 148 20.34 -6.71 -0.27
C PRO A 148 20.46 -6.48 -1.78
N ASP A 149 19.59 -7.11 -2.58
CA ASP A 149 19.50 -6.94 -4.03
C ASP A 149 18.65 -5.73 -4.47
N GLY A 150 18.13 -4.95 -3.51
CA GLY A 150 17.33 -3.76 -3.74
C GLY A 150 15.83 -4.01 -3.92
N ARG A 151 15.37 -5.26 -3.94
CA ARG A 151 13.93 -5.56 -4.02
C ARG A 151 13.22 -5.29 -2.70
N THR A 152 11.98 -4.87 -2.78
CA THR A 152 11.08 -4.70 -1.63
C THR A 152 10.22 -5.94 -1.45
N GLY A 153 10.05 -6.39 -0.21
CA GLY A 153 9.16 -7.50 0.12
C GLY A 153 8.55 -7.36 1.51
N TYR A 154 7.69 -8.31 1.89
CA TYR A 154 6.90 -8.24 3.11
C TYR A 154 7.20 -9.41 4.04
N ALA A 155 7.44 -9.09 5.31
CA ALA A 155 7.78 -10.03 6.37
C ALA A 155 6.81 -9.87 7.55
N TYR A 156 6.42 -10.99 8.17
CA TYR A 156 5.52 -10.95 9.32
C TYR A 156 6.29 -10.54 10.59
N ASN A 157 5.74 -9.58 11.34
CA ASN A 157 6.44 -8.86 12.41
C ASN A 157 6.96 -9.78 13.53
N SER A 158 6.24 -10.87 13.85
CA SER A 158 6.62 -11.76 14.96
C SER A 158 7.94 -12.52 14.74
N TYR A 159 8.44 -12.55 13.50
CA TYR A 159 9.72 -13.17 13.16
C TYR A 159 10.88 -12.17 13.06
N LEU A 160 10.64 -10.91 13.40
CA LEU A 160 11.62 -9.83 13.36
C LEU A 160 11.91 -9.31 14.77
N SER A 161 13.16 -8.95 15.00
CA SER A 161 13.64 -8.32 16.23
C SER A 161 14.31 -6.99 15.90
N LEU A 162 14.09 -5.97 16.73
CA LEU A 162 14.86 -4.71 16.67
C LEU A 162 16.25 -4.84 17.31
N THR A 163 16.44 -5.89 18.12
CA THR A 163 17.71 -6.16 18.78
C THR A 163 18.50 -7.18 17.97
N PRO A 164 19.80 -6.92 17.68
CA PRO A 164 20.67 -7.89 17.04
C PRO A 164 20.74 -9.18 17.85
N VAL A 165 20.77 -10.32 17.17
CA VAL A 165 21.01 -11.60 17.82
C VAL A 165 22.46 -11.63 18.32
N ARG A 166 22.65 -11.80 19.63
CA ARG A 166 23.98 -12.00 20.22
C ARG A 166 24.26 -13.50 20.24
N GLU A 167 25.28 -13.92 19.52
CA GLU A 167 25.76 -15.28 19.57
C GLU A 167 26.29 -15.55 20.99
N THR A 168 25.69 -16.51 21.70
CA THR A 168 26.20 -16.95 23.00
C THR A 168 27.56 -17.60 22.78
N GLU A 169 28.62 -16.95 23.27
CA GLU A 169 29.94 -17.55 23.39
C GLU A 169 29.80 -18.76 24.33
N ILE A 170 29.84 -19.96 23.76
CA ILE A 170 29.93 -21.17 24.57
C ILE A 170 31.33 -21.14 25.18
N GLU A 171 31.41 -20.86 26.48
CA GLU A 171 32.66 -21.00 27.24
C GLU A 171 33.19 -22.43 27.00
N GLN A 172 34.36 -22.50 26.38
CA GLN A 172 35.10 -23.73 26.09
C GLN A 172 36.00 -24.11 27.25
#